data_AF-A0A319DMS1-F1
#
_entry.id   AF-A0A319DMS1-F1
#
_cell.length_a   1.000
_cell.length_b   1.000
_cell.length_c   1.000
_cell.angle_alpha   90.00
_cell.angle_beta   90.00
_cell.angle_gamma   90.00
#
_symmetry.space_group_name_H-M   'P 1'
#
loop_
_entity.id
_entity.type
_entity.pdbx_description
1 polymer ?
#
loop_
_entity_poly.entity_id
_entity_poly.type
_entity_poly.pdbx_seq_one_letter_code
_entity_poly.pdbx_strand_id
1 'polypeptide(L)'
;MTPRLPCRGLRRFNAPFTTVGRAVIPPPRRHASQSSPSPSPSASTPPPTQRRWLRLVFVTAAAAGVGALFRSQQGPESSTLNAVTFTPYCLVSRESVSSTGSFFTLRPPKSDGSNHEVYEDAWRTGVWSVMFKQPQLQIGREYTPLPSTSSDVDGDDDECLRFFIRKDPFGEVSRYLHSLDIGTPVEVRGPRIECEIPPETQQILFIAGGTGIAPALQAGHTLLRRTNQAEHPKIHIMWANRRREDCAGGMNDSPTTLATPQTSWFSSLKMPKSSPPSVDAPKDGEASLIVRELEALRAQYPGQVTVDYFVDEEGTGIGKQSIWDSTNTALSSVESGRRNLILVSGPEGFISYMAGPKLWAEGMELQGPLRGILKELDLKDWAVWKL
;
A
#
# COMPACT_ATOMS: atom_id res chain seq x y z
N MET A 1 44.03 -2.98 12.18
CA MET A 1 43.84 -3.46 13.57
C MET A 1 42.43 -4.01 13.68
N THR A 2 42.30 -5.32 13.84
CA THR A 2 41.05 -6.09 13.95
C THR A 2 40.87 -6.57 15.39
N PRO A 3 39.67 -6.56 15.98
CA PRO A 3 39.37 -7.38 17.14
C PRO A 3 38.52 -8.60 16.77
N ARG A 4 38.82 -9.67 17.49
CA ARG A 4 38.39 -11.07 17.29
C ARG A 4 37.16 -11.39 18.14
N LEU A 5 36.29 -12.24 17.61
CA LEU A 5 35.24 -12.99 18.32
C LEU A 5 35.85 -14.13 19.16
N PRO A 6 35.15 -14.64 20.20
CA PRO A 6 35.40 -15.97 20.74
C PRO A 6 34.30 -16.99 20.36
N CYS A 7 34.77 -18.18 20.00
CA CYS A 7 34.01 -19.38 19.65
C CYS A 7 33.45 -20.16 20.85
N ARG A 8 32.28 -20.78 20.65
CA ARG A 8 31.78 -22.01 21.30
C ARG A 8 30.77 -22.63 20.31
N GLY A 9 30.85 -23.83 19.76
CA GLY A 9 31.66 -25.00 20.05
C GLY A 9 30.78 -26.13 20.57
N LEU A 10 29.91 -26.75 19.75
CA LEU A 10 29.23 -28.01 20.07
C LEU A 10 28.96 -28.84 18.80
N ARG A 11 29.16 -30.15 18.98
CA ARG A 11 29.57 -31.16 17.99
C ARG A 11 28.40 -31.78 17.22
N ARG A 12 28.68 -32.10 15.95
CA ARG A 12 27.93 -33.05 15.12
C ARG A 12 28.21 -34.48 15.58
N PHE A 13 27.16 -35.31 15.66
CA PHE A 13 27.27 -36.77 15.60
C PHE A 13 26.38 -37.26 14.47
N ASN A 14 27.01 -37.90 13.48
CA ASN A 14 26.40 -38.75 12.47
C ASN A 14 26.48 -40.20 12.99
N ALA A 15 25.41 -40.98 12.85
CA ALA A 15 25.47 -42.37 12.39
C ALA A 15 24.04 -42.93 12.13
N PRO A 16 23.90 -43.89 11.20
CA PRO A 16 22.63 -44.32 10.60
C PRO A 16 22.03 -45.53 11.33
N PHE A 17 20.81 -45.97 11.02
CA PHE A 17 20.45 -47.40 10.88
C PHE A 17 18.99 -47.59 10.42
N THR A 18 18.82 -48.72 9.75
CA THR A 18 17.75 -49.24 8.90
C THR A 18 16.50 -49.78 9.61
N THR A 19 15.40 -49.71 8.86
CA THR A 19 14.14 -50.47 8.83
C THR A 19 14.02 -51.74 9.68
N VAL A 20 12.92 -51.90 10.43
CA VAL A 20 12.06 -53.12 10.49
C VAL A 20 10.66 -52.72 11.02
N GLY A 21 9.61 -53.04 10.25
CA GLY A 21 8.22 -52.93 10.68
C GLY A 21 7.80 -54.10 11.57
N ARG A 22 6.94 -53.84 12.57
CA ARG A 22 6.29 -54.88 13.35
C ARG A 22 4.82 -54.53 13.60
N ALA A 23 3.95 -55.32 12.99
CA ALA A 23 2.50 -55.28 13.17
C ALA A 23 2.12 -55.61 14.62
N VAL A 24 1.17 -54.86 15.17
CA VAL A 24 0.60 -55.07 16.50
C VAL A 24 -0.71 -55.84 16.36
N ILE A 25 -0.74 -57.06 16.88
CA ILE A 25 -1.92 -57.92 17.01
C ILE A 25 -2.63 -57.58 18.33
N PRO A 26 -3.95 -57.37 18.37
CA PRO A 26 -4.69 -57.20 19.63
C PRO A 26 -5.05 -58.57 20.28
N PRO A 27 -5.09 -58.67 21.62
CA PRO A 27 -5.42 -59.90 22.32
C PRO A 27 -6.94 -60.18 22.38
N PRO A 28 -7.36 -61.45 22.59
CA PRO A 28 -8.76 -61.85 22.51
C PRO A 28 -9.52 -61.54 23.80
N ARG A 29 -10.73 -60.97 23.69
CA ARG A 29 -11.67 -60.82 24.81
C ARG A 29 -12.50 -62.10 24.97
N ARG A 30 -12.41 -62.69 26.16
CA ARG A 30 -13.23 -63.82 26.62
C ARG A 30 -14.70 -63.43 26.73
N HIS A 31 -15.57 -64.29 26.20
CA HIS A 31 -16.99 -64.33 26.51
C HIS A 31 -17.20 -64.97 27.90
N ALA A 32 -17.97 -64.32 28.75
CA ALA A 32 -18.58 -64.94 29.92
C ALA A 32 -20.10 -64.77 29.79
N SER A 33 -20.77 -65.90 29.58
CA SER A 33 -22.21 -66.07 29.63
C SER A 33 -22.63 -66.25 31.08
N GLN A 34 -23.51 -65.37 31.59
CA GLN A 34 -24.33 -65.67 32.75
C GLN A 34 -25.77 -65.21 32.50
N SER A 35 -26.66 -66.13 32.82
CA SER A 35 -28.11 -66.15 32.62
C SER A 35 -28.87 -65.21 33.56
N SER A 36 -30.00 -64.71 33.07
CA SER A 36 -31.02 -63.89 33.72
C SER A 36 -31.62 -64.51 35.00
N PRO A 37 -32.28 -63.70 35.85
CA PRO A 37 -33.74 -63.61 35.71
C PRO A 37 -34.33 -62.19 35.93
N SER A 38 -35.53 -61.96 35.39
CA SER A 38 -36.42 -60.81 35.62
C SER A 38 -37.78 -61.33 36.13
N PRO A 39 -38.71 -60.51 36.67
CA PRO A 39 -38.60 -59.23 37.37
C PRO A 39 -39.42 -59.19 38.69
N SER A 40 -39.28 -58.13 39.50
CA SER A 40 -40.30 -57.70 40.46
C SER A 40 -40.32 -56.17 40.55
N PRO A 41 -41.48 -55.50 40.59
CA PRO A 41 -41.55 -54.05 40.46
C PRO A 41 -41.45 -53.41 41.85
N SER A 42 -40.27 -52.87 42.19
CA SER A 42 -40.13 -51.94 43.30
C SER A 42 -40.02 -50.52 42.75
N ALA A 43 -41.01 -49.71 43.10
CA ALA A 43 -41.09 -48.29 42.80
C ALA A 43 -39.78 -47.55 43.12
N SER A 44 -39.24 -46.82 42.15
CA SER A 44 -38.18 -45.84 42.39
C SER A 44 -38.55 -44.51 41.73
N THR A 45 -38.43 -43.48 42.55
CA THR A 45 -38.85 -42.08 42.40
C THR A 45 -38.23 -41.40 41.18
N PRO A 46 -38.93 -40.47 40.48
CA PRO A 46 -38.31 -39.68 39.40
C PRO A 46 -37.15 -38.83 39.95
N PRO A 47 -36.05 -38.64 39.21
CA PRO A 47 -34.95 -37.79 39.65
C PRO A 47 -35.41 -36.32 39.69
N PRO A 48 -34.89 -35.48 40.60
CA PRO A 48 -35.36 -34.11 40.76
C PRO A 48 -34.93 -33.26 39.55
N THR A 49 -35.85 -33.08 38.61
CA THR A 49 -35.71 -32.25 37.40
C THR A 49 -35.38 -30.78 37.73
N GLN A 50 -35.78 -30.33 38.91
CA GLN A 50 -35.58 -28.96 39.40
C GLN A 50 -34.10 -28.55 39.54
N ARG A 51 -33.19 -29.48 39.89
CA ARG A 51 -31.75 -29.15 40.07
C ARG A 51 -30.99 -28.99 38.76
N ARG A 52 -31.45 -29.60 37.66
CA ARG A 52 -30.79 -29.50 36.35
C ARG A 52 -31.10 -28.18 35.66
N TRP A 53 -32.35 -27.71 35.74
CA TRP A 53 -32.75 -26.39 35.25
C TRP A 53 -32.01 -25.27 35.98
N LEU A 54 -31.93 -25.32 37.32
CA LEU A 54 -31.19 -24.32 38.10
C LEU A 54 -29.71 -24.22 37.67
N ARG A 55 -29.04 -25.35 37.42
CA ARG A 55 -27.66 -25.34 36.90
C ARG A 55 -27.57 -24.72 35.51
N LEU A 56 -28.54 -24.97 34.64
CA LEU A 56 -28.56 -24.40 33.29
C LEU A 56 -28.73 -22.87 33.35
N VAL A 57 -29.61 -22.38 34.23
CA VAL A 57 -29.83 -20.93 34.45
C VAL A 57 -28.60 -20.26 35.03
N PHE A 58 -27.93 -20.89 35.99
CA PHE A 58 -26.68 -20.35 36.55
C PHE A 58 -25.58 -20.28 35.49
N VAL A 59 -25.44 -21.31 34.65
CA VAL A 59 -24.43 -21.32 33.58
C VAL A 59 -24.74 -20.28 32.51
N THR A 60 -25.99 -20.12 32.08
CA THR A 60 -26.36 -19.08 31.11
C THR A 60 -26.25 -17.68 31.68
N ALA A 61 -26.62 -17.46 32.95
CA ALA A 61 -26.46 -16.16 33.62
C ALA A 61 -24.97 -15.82 33.82
N ALA A 62 -24.14 -16.79 34.18
CA ALA A 62 -22.69 -16.60 34.29
C ALA A 62 -22.06 -16.33 32.92
N ALA A 63 -22.43 -17.08 31.88
CA ALA A 63 -21.94 -16.84 30.52
C ALA A 63 -22.40 -15.48 29.97
N ALA A 64 -23.63 -15.06 30.26
CA ALA A 64 -24.15 -13.74 29.91
C ALA A 64 -23.44 -12.64 30.68
N GLY A 65 -23.16 -12.84 31.98
CA GLY A 65 -22.38 -11.91 32.80
C GLY A 65 -20.94 -11.76 32.32
N VAL A 66 -20.27 -12.87 31.99
CA VAL A 66 -18.93 -12.87 31.39
C VAL A 66 -18.96 -12.20 30.02
N GLY A 67 -19.96 -12.50 29.18
CA GLY A 67 -20.13 -11.85 27.88
C GLY A 67 -20.39 -10.35 27.98
N ALA A 68 -21.18 -9.91 28.97
CA ALA A 68 -21.44 -8.50 29.25
C ALA A 68 -20.18 -7.78 29.76
N LEU A 69 -19.38 -8.43 30.61
CA LEU A 69 -18.10 -7.90 31.06
C LEU A 69 -17.09 -7.81 29.92
N PHE A 70 -17.01 -8.83 29.05
CA PHE A 70 -16.11 -8.80 27.89
C PHE A 70 -16.51 -7.70 26.90
N ARG A 71 -17.81 -7.53 26.63
CA ARG A 71 -18.34 -6.43 25.81
C ARG A 71 -18.14 -5.06 26.47
N SER A 72 -18.22 -4.98 27.80
CA SER A 72 -17.96 -3.73 28.53
C SER A 72 -16.48 -3.38 28.64
N GLN A 73 -15.59 -4.37 28.49
CA GLN A 73 -14.13 -4.18 28.47
C GLN A 73 -13.58 -3.91 27.07
N GLN A 74 -14.37 -4.16 26.02
CA GLN A 74 -14.13 -3.52 24.73
C GLN A 74 -14.37 -2.02 24.95
N GLY A 75 -13.29 -1.30 25.25
CA GLY A 75 -13.29 0.15 25.27
C GLY A 75 -13.82 0.69 23.93
N PRO A 76 -14.24 1.96 23.88
CA PRO A 76 -14.75 2.54 22.64
C PRO A 76 -13.76 2.26 21.51
N GLU A 77 -14.22 1.61 20.43
CA GLU A 77 -13.36 1.40 19.26
C GLU A 77 -12.83 2.77 18.82
N SER A 78 -11.51 2.86 18.66
CA SER A 78 -10.87 4.13 18.30
C SER A 78 -11.44 4.61 16.98
N SER A 79 -12.16 5.73 17.01
CA SER A 79 -12.69 6.40 15.82
C SER A 79 -11.62 7.19 15.06
N THR A 80 -10.46 7.36 15.67
CA THR A 80 -9.31 8.10 15.13
C THR A 80 -8.26 7.13 14.60
N LEU A 81 -7.69 7.45 13.44
CA LEU A 81 -6.62 6.72 12.79
C LEU A 81 -5.40 6.60 13.72
N ASN A 82 -4.90 5.38 13.90
CA ASN A 82 -3.69 5.14 14.69
C ASN A 82 -2.89 3.93 14.18
N ALA A 83 -1.60 3.91 14.50
CA ALA A 83 -0.66 2.93 13.94
C ALA A 83 -0.84 1.50 14.49
N VAL A 84 -1.61 1.35 15.58
CA VAL A 84 -1.68 0.10 16.35
C VAL A 84 -2.93 -0.70 15.96
N THR A 85 -4.10 -0.08 16.02
CA THR A 85 -5.40 -0.74 15.82
C THR A 85 -6.00 -0.41 14.47
N PHE A 86 -6.76 -1.34 13.90
CA PHE A 86 -7.56 -1.08 12.71
C PHE A 86 -8.84 -0.34 13.09
N THR A 87 -9.15 0.71 12.33
CA THR A 87 -10.34 1.54 12.42
C THR A 87 -11.19 1.34 11.16
N PRO A 88 -12.52 1.19 11.26
CA PRO A 88 -13.38 0.87 10.12
C PRO A 88 -13.77 2.13 9.32
N TYR A 89 -13.10 2.37 8.19
CA TYR A 89 -13.42 3.46 7.27
C TYR A 89 -14.49 3.03 6.27
N CYS A 90 -15.47 3.88 5.98
CA CYS A 90 -16.52 3.58 5.02
C CYS A 90 -16.08 3.91 3.59
N LEU A 91 -16.23 2.98 2.64
CA LEU A 91 -16.01 3.25 1.22
C LEU A 91 -17.16 4.10 0.66
N VAL A 92 -16.91 5.37 0.31
CA VAL A 92 -17.96 6.31 -0.11
C VAL A 92 -18.03 6.50 -1.62
N SER A 93 -16.90 6.45 -2.33
CA SER A 93 -16.88 6.50 -3.79
C SER A 93 -15.79 5.60 -4.38
N ARG A 94 -16.03 5.16 -5.61
CA ARG A 94 -15.06 4.45 -6.45
C ARG A 94 -15.18 4.94 -7.89
N GLU A 95 -14.16 5.64 -8.37
CA GLU A 95 -14.13 6.26 -9.70
C GLU A 95 -13.04 5.64 -10.56
N SER A 96 -13.38 5.23 -11.78
CA SER A 96 -12.41 4.61 -12.69
C SER A 96 -11.50 5.68 -13.33
N VAL A 97 -10.19 5.47 -13.21
CA VAL A 97 -9.16 6.30 -13.86
C VAL A 97 -8.72 5.68 -15.18
N SER A 98 -8.57 4.35 -15.19
CA SER A 98 -8.19 3.56 -16.36
C SER A 98 -8.84 2.18 -16.32
N SER A 99 -8.56 1.30 -17.29
CA SER A 99 -9.08 -0.07 -17.28
C SER A 99 -8.70 -0.90 -16.04
N THR A 100 -7.67 -0.48 -15.30
CA THR A 100 -7.19 -1.18 -14.11
C THR A 100 -7.03 -0.29 -12.88
N GLY A 101 -6.95 1.04 -13.02
CA GLY A 101 -6.80 1.97 -11.91
C GLY A 101 -8.11 2.65 -11.51
N SER A 102 -8.35 2.79 -10.21
CA SER A 102 -9.50 3.53 -9.69
C SER A 102 -9.10 4.39 -8.49
N PHE A 103 -9.81 5.50 -8.32
CA PHE A 103 -9.85 6.26 -7.07
C PHE A 103 -10.82 5.61 -6.10
N PHE A 104 -10.40 5.54 -4.84
CA PHE A 104 -11.21 5.11 -3.71
C PHE A 104 -11.26 6.25 -2.72
N THR A 105 -12.46 6.64 -2.31
CA THR A 105 -12.64 7.64 -1.26
C THR A 105 -13.18 6.95 -0.02
N LEU A 106 -12.49 7.13 1.09
CA LEU A 106 -12.80 6.52 2.37
C LEU A 106 -13.13 7.59 3.41
N ARG A 107 -14.30 7.46 4.04
CA ARG A 107 -14.73 8.34 5.13
C ARG A 107 -14.42 7.71 6.50
N PRO A 108 -13.85 8.44 7.46
CA PRO A 108 -13.64 7.94 8.81
C PRO A 108 -14.98 7.64 9.53
N PRO A 109 -14.96 6.85 10.63
CA PRO A 109 -16.16 6.57 11.41
C PRO A 109 -16.84 7.81 12.00
N LYS A 110 -16.05 8.86 12.29
CA LYS A 110 -16.50 10.15 12.80
C LYS A 110 -15.74 11.26 12.09
N SER A 111 -16.46 12.30 11.72
CA SER A 111 -15.93 13.56 11.18
C SER A 111 -16.04 14.65 12.25
N ASP A 112 -15.28 14.50 13.34
CA ASP A 112 -15.29 15.40 14.50
C ASP A 112 -14.02 16.27 14.61
N GLY A 113 -13.19 16.29 13.57
CA GLY A 113 -11.91 16.98 13.48
C GLY A 113 -10.72 16.13 13.97
N SER A 114 -10.95 15.04 14.71
CA SER A 114 -9.86 14.29 15.34
C SER A 114 -8.92 13.63 14.33
N ASN A 115 -9.43 13.18 13.19
CA ASN A 115 -8.60 12.59 12.14
C ASN A 115 -7.85 13.66 11.33
N HIS A 116 -8.42 14.85 11.18
CA HIS A 116 -7.79 15.95 10.45
C HIS A 116 -6.43 16.30 11.03
N GLU A 117 -6.32 16.42 12.36
CA GLU A 117 -5.03 16.69 13.04
C GLU A 117 -3.99 15.59 12.76
N VAL A 118 -4.41 14.33 12.80
CA VAL A 118 -3.53 13.18 12.52
C VAL A 118 -3.03 13.20 11.07
N TYR A 119 -3.90 13.52 10.13
CA TYR A 119 -3.54 13.62 8.71
C TYR A 119 -2.60 14.80 8.47
N GLU A 120 -2.91 15.97 9.04
CA GLU A 120 -2.08 17.17 8.88
C GLU A 120 -0.67 16.97 9.42
N ASP A 121 -0.51 16.32 10.57
CA ASP A 121 0.81 16.01 11.11
C ASP A 121 1.59 15.03 10.19
N ALA A 122 0.91 14.04 9.60
CA ALA A 122 1.52 13.17 8.61
C ALA A 122 1.91 13.93 7.32
N TRP A 123 1.04 14.82 6.83
CA TRP A 123 1.28 15.69 5.67
C TRP A 123 2.42 16.68 5.88
N ARG A 124 2.67 17.10 7.12
CA ARG A 124 3.79 17.98 7.46
C ARG A 124 5.13 17.24 7.49
N THR A 125 5.10 15.93 7.73
CA THR A 125 6.28 15.10 7.97
C THR A 125 6.91 14.60 6.67
N GLY A 126 6.11 14.08 5.73
CA GLY A 126 6.64 13.46 4.52
C GLY A 126 5.64 12.57 3.80
N VAL A 127 6.18 11.54 3.13
CA VAL A 127 5.38 10.50 2.48
C VAL A 127 4.94 9.49 3.53
N TRP A 128 3.64 9.18 3.56
CA TRP A 128 3.03 8.26 4.50
C TRP A 128 1.97 7.40 3.84
N SER A 129 1.68 6.25 4.46
CA SER A 129 0.67 5.32 4.01
C SER A 129 -0.21 4.82 5.14
N VAL A 130 -1.30 4.17 4.75
CA VAL A 130 -2.15 3.41 5.66
C VAL A 130 -2.24 1.97 5.20
N MET A 131 -2.35 1.07 6.15
CA MET A 131 -2.49 -0.35 5.88
C MET A 131 -3.97 -0.73 5.81
N PHE A 132 -4.38 -1.25 4.67
CA PHE A 132 -5.69 -1.83 4.43
C PHE A 132 -5.65 -3.31 4.76
N LYS A 133 -6.60 -3.80 5.55
CA LYS A 133 -6.73 -5.21 5.89
C LYS A 133 -7.77 -5.90 5.03
N GLN A 134 -7.42 -7.09 4.54
CA GLN A 134 -8.38 -8.05 4.04
C GLN A 134 -8.76 -9.00 5.18
N PRO A 135 -10.02 -9.01 5.65
CA PRO A 135 -10.42 -9.76 6.83
C PRO A 135 -10.46 -11.27 6.62
N GLN A 136 -10.70 -11.78 5.40
CA GLN A 136 -10.79 -13.22 5.17
C GLN A 136 -9.43 -13.93 5.23
N LEU A 137 -8.38 -13.31 4.71
CA LEU A 137 -7.02 -13.87 4.74
C LEU A 137 -6.14 -13.27 5.84
N GLN A 138 -6.64 -12.26 6.57
CA GLN A 138 -5.89 -11.53 7.60
C GLN A 138 -4.55 -10.97 7.09
N ILE A 139 -4.53 -10.51 5.85
CA ILE A 139 -3.37 -9.87 5.23
C ILE A 139 -3.58 -8.36 5.14
N GLY A 140 -2.49 -7.60 5.20
CA GLY A 140 -2.48 -6.14 5.07
C GLY A 140 -1.63 -5.66 3.90
N ARG A 141 -2.04 -4.57 3.25
CA ARG A 141 -1.21 -3.86 2.25
C ARG A 141 -1.26 -2.36 2.50
N GLU A 142 -0.12 -1.72 2.31
CA GLU A 142 0.04 -0.28 2.47
C GLU A 142 -0.38 0.43 1.19
N TYR A 143 -1.16 1.49 1.35
CA TYR A 143 -1.58 2.38 0.28
C TYR A 143 -1.39 3.82 0.70
N THR A 144 -0.90 4.62 -0.23
CA THR A 144 -0.57 6.03 -0.03
C THR A 144 -1.81 6.89 -0.31
N PRO A 145 -2.33 7.65 0.67
CA PRO A 145 -3.41 8.58 0.40
C PRO A 145 -2.97 9.70 -0.55
N LEU A 146 -3.88 10.17 -1.38
CA LEU A 146 -3.71 11.33 -2.23
C LEU A 146 -3.93 12.60 -1.38
N PRO A 147 -3.15 13.67 -1.57
CA PRO A 147 -3.44 14.97 -0.98
C PRO A 147 -4.81 15.49 -1.44
N SER A 148 -5.53 16.19 -0.57
CA SER A 148 -6.77 16.88 -0.96
C SER A 148 -6.48 18.01 -1.94
N THR A 149 -7.33 18.20 -2.95
CA THR A 149 -7.22 19.37 -3.83
C THR A 149 -8.16 20.46 -3.36
N SER A 150 -7.82 21.72 -3.63
CA SER A 150 -8.63 22.88 -3.29
C SER A 150 -10.00 22.94 -4.00
N SER A 151 -10.36 21.92 -4.78
CA SER A 151 -11.69 21.71 -5.35
C SER A 151 -12.64 20.95 -4.42
N ASP A 152 -12.14 20.37 -3.33
CA ASP A 152 -12.91 19.55 -2.38
C ASP A 152 -13.64 20.40 -1.29
N VAL A 153 -13.95 21.68 -1.58
CA VAL A 153 -14.38 22.72 -0.59
C VAL A 153 -15.85 22.62 -0.14
N ASP A 154 -16.58 21.57 -0.52
CA ASP A 154 -17.87 21.28 0.10
C ASP A 154 -17.60 20.54 1.43
N GLY A 155 -17.61 21.30 2.54
CA GLY A 155 -17.09 20.96 3.88
C GLY A 155 -17.66 19.77 4.64
N ASP A 156 -18.17 18.73 3.96
CA ASP A 156 -18.51 17.41 4.53
C ASP A 156 -17.46 16.34 4.16
N ASP A 157 -16.52 16.65 3.26
CA ASP A 157 -15.46 15.74 2.77
C ASP A 157 -14.04 16.05 3.31
N ASP A 158 -13.88 17.03 4.22
CA ASP A 158 -12.57 17.50 4.76
C ASP A 158 -11.75 16.42 5.50
N GLU A 159 -12.34 15.28 5.86
CA GLU A 159 -11.65 14.15 6.50
C GLU A 159 -11.63 12.87 5.66
N CYS A 160 -12.13 12.91 4.42
CA CYS A 160 -12.09 11.77 3.52
C CYS A 160 -10.66 11.53 3.01
N LEU A 161 -10.22 10.27 3.00
CA LEU A 161 -8.95 9.87 2.40
C LEU A 161 -9.19 9.31 1.00
N ARG A 162 -8.49 9.84 0.00
CA ARG A 162 -8.54 9.39 -1.38
C ARG A 162 -7.34 8.51 -1.71
N PHE A 163 -7.50 7.45 -2.50
CA PHE A 163 -6.42 6.53 -2.87
C PHE A 163 -6.48 6.15 -4.33
N PHE A 164 -5.32 6.11 -5.00
CA PHE A 164 -5.21 5.54 -6.35
C PHE A 164 -4.76 4.08 -6.29
N ILE A 165 -5.67 3.15 -6.54
CA ILE A 165 -5.42 1.72 -6.39
C ILE A 165 -5.65 0.99 -7.71
N ARG A 166 -4.60 0.32 -8.20
CA ARG A 166 -4.70 -0.57 -9.35
C ARG A 166 -5.22 -1.96 -8.93
N LYS A 167 -6.14 -2.50 -9.72
CA LYS A 167 -6.59 -3.88 -9.64
C LYS A 167 -5.52 -4.82 -10.21
N ASP A 168 -4.65 -5.32 -9.35
CA ASP A 168 -3.70 -6.37 -9.73
C ASP A 168 -4.46 -7.72 -9.90
N PRO A 169 -4.37 -8.39 -11.06
CA PRO A 169 -4.99 -9.71 -11.26
C PRO A 169 -4.58 -10.77 -10.24
N PHE A 170 -3.39 -10.65 -9.66
CA PHE A 170 -2.80 -11.56 -8.68
C PHE A 170 -2.71 -10.95 -7.26
N GLY A 171 -3.14 -9.69 -7.09
CA GLY A 171 -3.13 -9.01 -5.80
C GLY A 171 -4.39 -9.26 -4.99
N GLU A 172 -4.27 -10.00 -3.89
CA GLU A 172 -5.40 -10.34 -3.01
C GLU A 172 -6.12 -9.10 -2.45
N VAL A 173 -5.39 -8.15 -1.86
CA VAL A 173 -5.99 -6.95 -1.26
C VAL A 173 -6.57 -6.02 -2.32
N SER A 174 -5.86 -5.77 -3.43
CA SER A 174 -6.40 -4.93 -4.51
C SER A 174 -7.69 -5.50 -5.11
N ARG A 175 -7.76 -6.83 -5.30
CA ARG A 175 -8.97 -7.49 -5.80
C ARG A 175 -10.12 -7.40 -4.81
N TYR A 176 -9.83 -7.63 -3.53
CA TYR A 176 -10.79 -7.46 -2.45
C TYR A 176 -11.39 -6.06 -2.48
N LEU A 177 -10.57 -5.00 -2.46
CA LEU A 177 -11.05 -3.61 -2.49
C LEU A 177 -11.89 -3.30 -3.73
N HIS A 178 -11.45 -3.77 -4.91
CA HIS A 178 -12.19 -3.64 -6.17
C HIS A 178 -13.49 -4.47 -6.24
N SER A 179 -13.70 -5.40 -5.31
CA SER A 179 -14.94 -6.18 -5.21
C SER A 179 -15.94 -5.63 -4.20
N LEU A 180 -15.54 -4.64 -3.39
CA LEU A 180 -16.42 -4.07 -2.37
C LEU A 180 -17.52 -3.20 -2.98
N ASP A 181 -18.67 -3.21 -2.32
CA ASP A 181 -19.77 -2.29 -2.59
C ASP A 181 -19.56 -0.98 -1.83
N ILE A 182 -20.09 0.11 -2.38
CA ILE A 182 -20.13 1.40 -1.69
C ILE A 182 -20.92 1.25 -0.38
N GLY A 183 -20.45 1.90 0.68
CA GLY A 183 -20.96 1.78 2.05
C GLY A 183 -20.30 0.68 2.87
N THR A 184 -19.46 -0.17 2.27
CA THR A 184 -18.78 -1.25 3.00
C THR A 184 -17.67 -0.69 3.89
N PRO A 185 -17.60 -1.07 5.18
CA PRO A 185 -16.47 -0.72 6.03
C PRO A 185 -15.20 -1.48 5.64
N VAL A 186 -14.08 -0.76 5.62
CA VAL A 186 -12.73 -1.23 5.33
C VAL A 186 -11.87 -0.98 6.57
N GLU A 187 -11.24 -2.03 7.10
CA GLU A 187 -10.34 -1.92 8.23
C GLU A 187 -9.01 -1.28 7.79
N VAL A 188 -8.72 -0.09 8.33
CA VAL A 188 -7.52 0.70 8.01
C VAL A 188 -6.74 1.04 9.30
N ARG A 189 -5.40 0.99 9.26
CA ARG A 189 -4.53 1.51 10.33
C ARG A 189 -3.39 2.36 9.76
N GLY A 190 -2.88 3.30 10.54
CA GLY A 190 -1.86 4.26 10.11
C GLY A 190 -1.91 5.52 10.97
N PRO A 191 -1.35 6.66 10.56
CA PRO A 191 -0.41 6.81 9.46
C PRO A 191 0.89 6.05 9.75
N ARG A 192 1.54 5.56 8.70
CA ARG A 192 2.92 5.05 8.74
C ARG A 192 3.79 5.94 7.86
N ILE A 193 4.79 6.60 8.44
CA ILE A 193 5.73 7.42 7.66
C ILE A 193 6.67 6.49 6.89
N GLU A 194 6.66 6.58 5.57
CA GLU A 194 7.53 5.81 4.67
C GLU A 194 8.83 6.56 4.36
N CYS A 195 8.76 7.89 4.28
CA CYS A 195 9.90 8.76 4.04
C CYS A 195 9.62 10.15 4.62
N GLU A 196 10.47 10.59 5.54
CA GLU A 196 10.49 11.98 5.98
C GLU A 196 11.09 12.85 4.88
N ILE A 197 10.53 14.05 4.69
CA ILE A 197 11.11 15.05 3.80
C ILE A 197 11.76 16.12 4.68
N PRO A 198 13.10 16.12 4.84
CA PRO A 198 13.79 17.06 5.74
C PRO A 198 13.46 18.52 5.41
N PRO A 199 13.37 19.43 6.41
CA PRO A 199 13.10 20.85 6.18
C PRO A 199 14.08 21.52 5.21
N GLU A 200 15.34 21.10 5.21
CA GLU A 200 16.40 21.61 4.33
C GLU A 200 16.34 21.11 2.88
N THR A 201 15.38 20.24 2.55
CA THR A 201 15.18 19.75 1.19
C THR A 201 14.63 20.85 0.30
N GLN A 202 15.33 21.12 -0.80
CA GLN A 202 14.94 22.15 -1.77
C GLN A 202 14.55 21.57 -3.12
N GLN A 203 15.08 20.39 -3.45
CA GLN A 203 14.83 19.75 -4.73
C GLN A 203 14.50 18.28 -4.52
N ILE A 204 13.38 17.86 -5.11
CA ILE A 204 13.00 16.46 -5.20
C ILE A 204 12.96 16.06 -6.67
N LEU A 205 13.73 15.03 -7.04
CA LEU A 205 13.51 14.29 -8.27
C LEU A 205 12.74 13.02 -7.90
N PHE A 206 11.48 12.94 -8.33
CA PHE A 206 10.61 11.81 -8.04
C PHE A 206 10.51 10.91 -9.26
N ILE A 207 10.97 9.66 -9.14
CA ILE A 207 10.89 8.63 -10.18
C ILE A 207 9.75 7.68 -9.81
N ALA A 208 8.60 7.86 -10.46
CA ALA A 208 7.37 7.13 -10.16
C ALA A 208 7.06 6.08 -11.24
N GLY A 209 6.71 4.87 -10.83
CA GLY A 209 6.19 3.81 -11.69
C GLY A 209 4.74 3.47 -11.35
N GLY A 210 3.82 3.63 -12.30
CA GLY A 210 2.40 3.29 -12.13
C GLY A 210 1.75 4.04 -10.96
N THR A 211 1.26 3.30 -9.96
CA THR A 211 0.62 3.88 -8.75
C THR A 211 1.61 4.60 -7.83
N GLY A 212 2.93 4.50 -8.06
CA GLY A 212 3.96 5.28 -7.37
C GLY A 212 3.83 6.80 -7.54
N ILE A 213 2.91 7.26 -8.39
CA ILE A 213 2.52 8.66 -8.53
C ILE A 213 1.84 9.22 -7.27
N ALA A 214 1.15 8.39 -6.47
CA ALA A 214 0.51 8.85 -5.24
C ALA A 214 1.54 9.36 -4.22
N PRO A 215 2.61 8.60 -3.89
CA PRO A 215 3.75 9.14 -3.15
C PRO A 215 4.40 10.39 -3.75
N ALA A 216 4.44 10.53 -5.08
CA ALA A 216 4.99 11.72 -5.73
C ALA A 216 4.15 12.97 -5.46
N LEU A 217 2.81 12.83 -5.54
CA LEU A 217 1.88 13.90 -5.18
C LEU A 217 2.01 14.26 -3.70
N GLN A 218 2.14 13.29 -2.79
CA GLN A 218 2.39 13.56 -1.37
C GLN A 218 3.70 14.31 -1.14
N ALA A 219 4.78 13.91 -1.82
CA ALA A 219 6.07 14.55 -1.71
C ALA A 219 6.03 16.00 -2.22
N GLY A 220 5.35 16.22 -3.35
CA GLY A 220 5.09 17.56 -3.88
C GLY A 220 4.28 18.42 -2.90
N HIS A 221 3.18 17.89 -2.38
CA HIS A 221 2.35 18.58 -1.38
C HIS A 221 3.16 18.97 -0.13
N THR A 222 3.93 18.04 0.43
CA THR A 222 4.75 18.29 1.63
C THR A 222 5.85 19.32 1.39
N LEU A 223 6.54 19.22 0.26
CA LEU A 223 7.66 20.10 -0.09
C LEU A 223 7.17 21.51 -0.41
N LEU A 224 6.17 21.64 -1.28
CA LEU A 224 5.77 22.92 -1.88
C LEU A 224 4.97 23.80 -0.92
N ARG A 225 4.35 23.23 0.11
CA ARG A 225 3.73 24.00 1.22
C ARG A 225 4.71 24.93 1.94
N ARG A 226 6.02 24.71 1.78
CA ARG A 226 7.10 25.55 2.36
C ARG A 226 7.38 26.81 1.54
N THR A 227 6.83 26.90 0.31
CA THR A 227 7.02 28.03 -0.60
C THR A 227 6.72 29.35 0.11
N ASN A 228 7.67 30.27 0.08
CA ASN A 228 7.54 31.64 0.58
C ASN A 228 8.38 32.59 -0.28
N GLN A 229 8.51 33.87 0.11
CA GLN A 229 9.26 34.85 -0.69
C GLN A 229 10.77 34.54 -0.81
N ALA A 230 11.34 33.76 0.12
CA ALA A 230 12.75 33.41 0.16
C ALA A 230 13.03 31.96 -0.30
N GLU A 231 12.07 31.05 -0.13
CA GLU A 231 12.21 29.64 -0.46
C GLU A 231 11.25 29.25 -1.58
N HIS A 232 11.83 28.73 -2.67
CA HIS A 232 11.10 28.24 -3.83
C HIS A 232 11.53 26.81 -4.16
N PRO A 233 11.16 25.83 -3.31
CA PRO A 233 11.55 24.45 -3.53
C PRO A 233 10.92 23.90 -4.81
N LYS A 234 11.59 22.95 -5.44
CA LYS A 234 11.17 22.39 -6.74
C LYS A 234 11.01 20.88 -6.68
N ILE A 235 10.01 20.37 -7.36
CA ILE A 235 9.81 18.95 -7.59
C ILE A 235 9.74 18.66 -9.08
N HIS A 236 10.51 17.67 -9.51
CA HIS A 236 10.45 17.10 -10.85
C HIS A 236 9.96 15.67 -10.77
N ILE A 237 8.81 15.38 -11.36
CA ILE A 237 8.19 14.05 -11.37
C ILE A 237 8.43 13.42 -12.74
N MET A 238 9.14 12.31 -12.77
CA MET A 238 9.27 11.43 -13.93
C MET A 238 8.33 10.24 -13.74
N TRP A 239 7.23 10.20 -14.48
CA TRP A 239 6.17 9.21 -14.29
C TRP A 239 6.12 8.19 -15.42
N ALA A 240 6.52 6.95 -15.11
CA ALA A 240 6.49 5.82 -16.02
C ALA A 240 5.18 5.03 -15.89
N ASN A 241 4.53 4.79 -17.03
CA ASN A 241 3.28 4.05 -17.17
C ASN A 241 3.42 2.96 -18.23
N ARG A 242 2.66 1.87 -18.07
CA ARG A 242 2.61 0.82 -19.10
C ARG A 242 1.76 1.24 -20.30
N ARG A 243 0.68 1.98 -20.04
CA ARG A 243 -0.32 2.37 -21.04
C ARG A 243 -0.65 3.85 -20.93
N ARG A 244 -0.96 4.47 -22.07
CA ARG A 244 -1.35 5.89 -22.17
C ARG A 244 -2.64 6.18 -21.40
N GLU A 245 -3.55 5.22 -21.28
CA GLU A 245 -4.81 5.39 -20.55
C GLU A 245 -4.62 5.86 -19.11
N ASP A 246 -3.52 5.48 -18.45
CA ASP A 246 -3.25 5.89 -17.06
C ASP A 246 -2.93 7.39 -16.95
N CYS A 247 -2.32 7.97 -17.99
CA CYS A 247 -1.87 9.35 -18.05
C CYS A 247 -2.42 10.11 -19.27
N ALA A 248 -3.67 9.81 -19.66
CA ALA A 248 -4.34 10.49 -20.77
C ALA A 248 -4.35 12.00 -20.54
N GLY A 249 -4.05 12.79 -21.59
CA GLY A 249 -3.91 14.26 -21.49
C GLY A 249 -2.54 14.77 -21.01
N GLY A 250 -1.69 13.91 -20.43
CA GLY A 250 -0.36 14.30 -19.94
C GLY A 250 0.63 14.63 -21.05
N MET A 251 1.32 15.76 -20.91
CA MET A 251 2.36 16.25 -21.83
C MET A 251 3.64 16.58 -21.06
N ASN A 252 4.80 16.25 -21.63
CA ASN A 252 6.10 16.52 -20.99
C ASN A 252 6.38 18.02 -20.92
N ASP A 253 6.86 18.47 -19.76
CA ASP A 253 7.30 19.84 -19.55
C ASP A 253 8.72 20.07 -20.05
N SER A 254 9.59 19.06 -19.95
CA SER A 254 10.96 19.16 -20.42
C SER A 254 11.04 18.95 -21.93
N PRO A 255 11.86 19.72 -22.66
CA PRO A 255 12.07 19.47 -24.09
C PRO A 255 12.67 18.07 -24.28
N THR A 256 11.96 17.22 -25.02
CA THR A 256 12.40 15.85 -25.32
C THR A 256 13.76 15.89 -26.03
N THR A 257 14.83 15.54 -25.31
CA THR A 257 16.10 15.18 -25.94
C THR A 257 15.90 13.80 -26.55
N LEU A 258 15.33 13.79 -27.75
CA LEU A 258 14.95 12.59 -28.49
C LEU A 258 16.12 11.61 -28.56
N ALA A 259 16.01 10.49 -27.86
CA ALA A 259 16.61 9.25 -28.36
C ALA A 259 15.88 8.93 -29.66
N THR A 260 16.63 8.98 -30.77
CA THR A 260 16.14 8.74 -32.13
C THR A 260 15.31 7.46 -32.20
N PRO A 261 14.04 7.49 -32.64
CA PRO A 261 13.37 6.27 -33.03
C PRO A 261 14.02 5.80 -34.32
N GLN A 262 14.55 4.57 -34.33
CA GLN A 262 14.88 3.92 -35.60
C GLN A 262 13.61 3.88 -36.45
N THR A 263 13.69 4.58 -37.58
CA THR A 263 12.71 4.58 -38.66
C THR A 263 12.38 3.15 -39.07
N SER A 264 11.19 2.66 -38.70
CA SER A 264 10.61 1.48 -39.34
C SER A 264 9.66 1.97 -40.43
N TRP A 265 10.24 2.29 -41.57
CA TRP A 265 9.56 2.64 -42.81
C TRP A 265 8.94 1.40 -43.50
N PHE A 266 8.35 0.45 -42.78
CA PHE A 266 7.74 -0.71 -43.44
C PHE A 266 6.29 -0.94 -43.03
N SER A 267 5.46 -0.83 -44.07
CA SER A 267 4.18 -1.49 -44.28
C SER A 267 2.94 -0.87 -43.62
N SER A 268 2.38 0.07 -44.37
CA SER A 268 0.97 0.00 -44.77
C SER A 268 0.57 -1.43 -45.12
N LEU A 269 -0.09 -2.12 -44.19
CA LEU A 269 -0.97 -3.25 -44.53
C LEU A 269 -2.17 -3.27 -43.59
N LYS A 270 -3.33 -2.90 -44.16
CA LYS A 270 -4.65 -3.03 -43.58
C LYS A 270 -4.95 -4.51 -43.31
N MET A 271 -5.38 -4.83 -42.09
CA MET A 271 -6.22 -6.01 -41.83
C MET A 271 -7.23 -5.70 -40.72
N PRO A 272 -8.50 -6.14 -40.87
CA PRO A 272 -9.58 -5.82 -39.94
C PRO A 272 -9.57 -6.80 -38.77
N LYS A 273 -9.90 -6.33 -37.55
CA LYS A 273 -10.20 -7.26 -36.45
C LYS A 273 -11.38 -6.78 -35.62
N SER A 274 -12.34 -7.70 -35.55
CA SER A 274 -13.64 -7.71 -34.88
C SER A 274 -13.60 -7.33 -33.39
N SER A 275 -14.59 -6.55 -32.98
CA SER A 275 -14.93 -6.17 -31.60
C SER A 275 -15.69 -7.27 -30.83
N PRO A 276 -15.50 -7.33 -29.51
CA PRO A 276 -16.61 -7.58 -28.58
C PRO A 276 -16.57 -6.62 -27.37
N PRO A 277 -17.63 -6.60 -26.53
CA PRO A 277 -18.45 -5.44 -26.26
C PRO A 277 -17.83 -4.38 -25.32
N SER A 278 -18.36 -3.17 -25.48
CA SER A 278 -18.07 -1.92 -24.77
C SER A 278 -18.20 -2.02 -23.24
N VAL A 279 -17.08 -1.83 -22.55
CA VAL A 279 -17.06 -1.15 -21.25
C VAL A 279 -16.69 0.30 -21.56
N ASP A 280 -17.48 1.24 -21.07
CA ASP A 280 -17.33 2.68 -21.32
C ASP A 280 -15.88 3.13 -21.11
N ALA A 281 -15.16 3.29 -22.22
CA ALA A 281 -13.89 3.99 -22.26
C ALA A 281 -14.16 5.49 -22.12
N PRO A 282 -13.29 6.27 -21.45
CA PRO A 282 -13.42 7.71 -21.41
C PRO A 282 -13.42 8.25 -22.84
N LYS A 283 -14.34 9.17 -23.13
CA LYS A 283 -14.44 9.83 -24.43
C LYS A 283 -13.09 10.44 -24.80
N ASP A 284 -12.62 10.18 -26.02
CA ASP A 284 -11.39 10.73 -26.58
C ASP A 284 -11.33 12.25 -26.34
N GLY A 285 -10.47 12.69 -25.42
CA GLY A 285 -10.21 14.11 -25.14
C GLY A 285 -10.17 14.56 -23.68
N GLU A 286 -10.63 13.74 -22.71
CA GLU A 286 -10.53 14.12 -21.29
C GLU A 286 -9.19 13.68 -20.66
N ALA A 287 -8.53 14.60 -19.95
CA ALA A 287 -7.36 14.27 -19.14
C ALA A 287 -7.73 13.29 -18.01
N SER A 288 -6.86 12.32 -17.73
CA SER A 288 -7.07 11.34 -16.66
C SER A 288 -7.15 12.04 -15.31
N LEU A 289 -7.88 11.46 -14.36
CA LEU A 289 -8.07 12.09 -13.04
C LEU A 289 -6.73 12.39 -12.36
N ILE A 290 -5.73 11.52 -12.48
CA ILE A 290 -4.38 11.76 -11.96
C ILE A 290 -3.69 12.93 -12.66
N VAL A 291 -3.84 13.08 -13.99
CA VAL A 291 -3.27 14.22 -14.72
C VAL A 291 -3.88 15.53 -14.22
N ARG A 292 -5.19 15.55 -13.90
CA ARG A 292 -5.83 16.72 -13.28
C ARG A 292 -5.25 17.06 -11.90
N GLU A 293 -4.96 16.05 -11.07
CA GLU A 293 -4.29 16.25 -9.77
C GLU A 293 -2.91 16.91 -9.96
N LEU A 294 -2.14 16.46 -10.95
CA LEU A 294 -0.83 17.03 -11.28
C LEU A 294 -0.94 18.46 -11.82
N GLU A 295 -1.92 18.72 -12.69
CA GLU A 295 -2.21 20.05 -13.21
C GLU A 295 -2.66 21.01 -12.10
N ALA A 296 -3.48 20.54 -11.15
CA ALA A 296 -3.91 21.32 -10.00
C ALA A 296 -2.72 21.68 -9.10
N LEU A 297 -1.83 20.72 -8.81
CA LEU A 297 -0.61 20.98 -8.06
C LEU A 297 0.30 21.99 -8.77
N ARG A 298 0.45 21.87 -10.10
CA ARG A 298 1.20 22.82 -10.93
C ARG A 298 0.58 24.22 -10.92
N ALA A 299 -0.74 24.31 -11.02
CA ALA A 299 -1.46 25.58 -10.99
C ALA A 299 -1.33 26.27 -9.63
N GLN A 300 -1.31 25.49 -8.54
CA GLN A 300 -1.09 26.00 -7.18
C GLN A 300 0.33 26.51 -6.97
N TYR A 301 1.34 25.89 -7.61
CA TYR A 301 2.76 26.26 -7.46
C TYR A 301 3.46 26.48 -8.81
N PRO A 302 3.18 27.60 -9.52
CA PRO A 302 3.74 27.86 -10.84
C PRO A 302 5.27 27.89 -10.85
N GLY A 303 5.89 27.17 -11.79
CA GLY A 303 7.35 27.13 -11.97
C GLY A 303 8.12 26.27 -10.95
N GLN A 304 7.42 25.61 -10.02
CA GLN A 304 8.03 24.74 -9.01
C GLN A 304 7.76 23.24 -9.24
N VAL A 305 6.83 22.92 -10.14
CA VAL A 305 6.47 21.56 -10.52
C VAL A 305 6.84 21.33 -11.98
N THR A 306 7.56 20.25 -12.24
CA THR A 306 7.86 19.76 -13.59
C THR A 306 7.41 18.31 -13.69
N VAL A 307 6.68 17.94 -14.73
CA VAL A 307 6.22 16.56 -14.95
C VAL A 307 6.62 16.06 -16.33
N ASP A 308 7.27 14.91 -16.37
CA ASP A 308 7.59 14.20 -17.60
C ASP A 308 6.98 12.79 -17.57
N TYR A 309 6.26 12.45 -18.63
CA TYR A 309 5.54 11.20 -18.81
C TYR A 309 6.33 10.24 -19.70
N PHE A 310 6.41 8.99 -19.27
CA PHE A 310 7.04 7.90 -20.00
C PHE A 310 6.04 6.75 -20.11
N VAL A 311 5.83 6.24 -21.32
CA VAL A 311 4.80 5.26 -21.66
C VAL A 311 5.43 4.10 -22.43
N ASP A 312 5.41 2.91 -21.84
CA ASP A 312 6.06 1.71 -22.40
C ASP A 312 5.50 1.34 -23.78
N GLU A 313 4.18 1.38 -23.98
CA GLU A 313 3.55 1.06 -25.28
C GLU A 313 3.88 2.07 -26.39
N GLU A 314 4.37 3.25 -26.03
CA GLU A 314 4.86 4.27 -26.95
C GLU A 314 6.39 4.21 -27.14
N GLY A 315 7.06 3.25 -26.49
CA GLY A 315 8.50 3.07 -26.58
C GLY A 315 9.32 4.13 -25.84
N THR A 316 8.71 4.86 -24.89
CA THR A 316 9.40 5.86 -24.07
C THR A 316 9.69 5.30 -22.69
N GLY A 317 10.85 5.64 -22.12
CA GLY A 317 11.28 5.13 -20.82
C GLY A 317 12.23 6.09 -20.12
N ILE A 318 12.27 6.03 -18.79
CA ILE A 318 13.17 6.84 -17.98
C ILE A 318 14.59 6.31 -18.16
N GLY A 319 15.42 7.10 -18.85
CA GLY A 319 16.81 6.75 -19.16
C GLY A 319 17.83 7.48 -18.28
N LYS A 320 19.09 7.07 -18.40
CA LYS A 320 20.23 7.73 -17.74
C LYS A 320 20.31 9.23 -18.07
N GLN A 321 20.14 9.57 -19.35
CA GLN A 321 20.29 10.94 -19.84
C GLN A 321 19.24 11.86 -19.24
N SER A 322 17.97 11.45 -19.22
CA SER A 322 16.90 12.28 -18.68
C SER A 322 17.07 12.52 -17.17
N ILE A 323 17.53 11.51 -16.41
CA ILE A 323 17.87 11.68 -14.99
C ILE A 323 19.07 12.64 -14.84
N TRP A 324 20.12 12.44 -15.63
CA TRP A 324 21.33 13.26 -15.60
C TRP A 324 21.02 14.74 -15.89
N ASP A 325 20.26 15.03 -16.94
CA ASP A 325 19.88 16.38 -17.33
C ASP A 325 19.06 17.09 -16.23
N SER A 326 18.13 16.35 -15.62
CA SER A 326 17.30 16.84 -14.51
C SER A 326 18.15 17.18 -13.29
N THR A 327 19.08 16.29 -12.92
CA THR A 327 19.93 16.46 -11.72
C THR A 327 20.96 17.57 -11.89
N ASN A 328 21.55 17.74 -13.08
CA ASN A 328 22.52 18.82 -13.35
C ASN A 328 21.88 20.20 -13.45
N THR A 329 20.67 20.29 -14.02
CA THR A 329 19.91 21.54 -14.04
C THR A 329 19.66 22.02 -12.61
N ALA A 330 19.37 21.09 -11.71
CA ALA A 330 19.17 21.34 -10.29
C ALA A 330 20.46 21.79 -9.56
N LEU A 331 21.60 21.16 -9.83
CA LEU A 331 22.91 21.49 -9.22
C LEU A 331 23.35 22.94 -9.45
N SER A 332 22.94 23.55 -10.55
CA SER A 332 23.24 24.97 -10.85
C SER A 332 22.59 25.97 -9.89
N SER A 333 21.75 25.50 -8.95
CA SER A 333 20.97 26.33 -8.01
C SER A 333 21.19 26.02 -6.53
N VAL A 334 22.15 25.15 -6.19
CA VAL A 334 22.36 24.71 -4.79
C VAL A 334 23.25 25.70 -4.03
N GLU A 335 22.66 26.39 -3.04
CA GLU A 335 23.40 27.13 -2.02
C GLU A 335 23.90 26.17 -0.91
N SER A 336 25.04 26.49 -0.29
CA SER A 336 25.65 25.66 0.77
C SER A 336 24.67 25.38 1.91
N GLY A 337 24.44 24.09 2.22
CA GLY A 337 23.62 23.63 3.33
C GLY A 337 22.25 23.05 2.94
N ARG A 338 21.85 23.12 1.67
CA ARG A 338 20.60 22.54 1.15
C ARG A 338 20.78 21.09 0.72
N ARG A 339 19.72 20.29 0.82
CA ARG A 339 19.73 18.86 0.40
C ARG A 339 18.84 18.61 -0.81
N ASN A 340 19.32 17.77 -1.71
CA ASN A 340 18.55 17.27 -2.84
C ASN A 340 18.21 15.79 -2.61
N LEU A 341 17.01 15.40 -2.98
CA LEU A 341 16.46 14.06 -2.72
C LEU A 341 15.93 13.42 -3.99
N ILE A 342 16.34 12.18 -4.26
CA ILE A 342 15.74 11.32 -5.28
C ILE A 342 14.86 10.31 -4.58
N LEU A 343 13.57 10.33 -4.90
CA LEU A 343 12.59 9.38 -4.40
C LEU A 343 12.20 8.44 -5.53
N VAL A 344 12.22 7.12 -5.27
CA VAL A 344 11.84 6.11 -6.25
C VAL A 344 10.69 5.29 -5.71
N SER A 345 9.54 5.28 -6.39
CA SER A 345 8.36 4.52 -6.00
C SER A 345 7.76 3.76 -7.18
N GLY A 346 7.35 2.51 -6.97
CA GLY A 346 6.70 1.70 -7.99
C GLY A 346 6.79 0.21 -7.69
N PRO A 347 6.48 -0.67 -8.66
CA PRO A 347 6.66 -2.11 -8.51
C PRO A 347 8.11 -2.48 -8.17
N GLU A 348 8.32 -3.58 -7.45
CA GLU A 348 9.66 -4.00 -6.99
C GLU A 348 10.69 -4.08 -8.13
N GLY A 349 10.29 -4.62 -9.28
CA GLY A 349 11.16 -4.68 -10.47
C GLY A 349 11.58 -3.31 -10.99
N PHE A 350 10.68 -2.31 -10.91
CA PHE A 350 10.96 -0.93 -11.30
C PHE A 350 11.95 -0.27 -10.33
N ILE A 351 11.71 -0.40 -9.02
CA ILE A 351 12.62 0.11 -7.97
C ILE A 351 14.01 -0.55 -8.11
N SER A 352 14.05 -1.86 -8.31
CA SER A 352 15.29 -2.62 -8.45
C SER A 352 16.10 -2.17 -9.67
N TYR A 353 15.44 -1.90 -10.79
CA TYR A 353 16.07 -1.39 -12.01
C TYR A 353 16.64 0.03 -11.83
N MET A 354 15.90 0.92 -11.15
CA MET A 354 16.31 2.32 -10.95
C MET A 354 17.38 2.48 -9.86
N ALA A 355 17.16 1.89 -8.68
CA ALA A 355 17.91 2.18 -7.46
C ALA A 355 18.43 0.93 -6.74
N GLY A 356 18.17 -0.28 -7.27
CA GLY A 356 18.49 -1.54 -6.60
C GLY A 356 17.41 -2.00 -5.63
N PRO A 357 17.38 -3.31 -5.30
CA PRO A 357 16.33 -3.87 -4.46
C PRO A 357 16.43 -3.36 -3.03
N LYS A 358 15.27 -3.28 -2.37
CA LYS A 358 15.20 -3.21 -0.91
C LYS A 358 15.61 -4.55 -0.29
N LEU A 359 15.95 -4.56 0.98
CA LEU A 359 16.39 -5.77 1.69
C LEU A 359 15.46 -6.08 2.85
N TRP A 360 15.06 -7.34 2.97
CA TRP A 360 14.39 -7.85 4.16
C TRP A 360 15.41 -8.24 5.22
N ALA A 361 15.39 -7.57 6.37
CA ALA A 361 16.23 -7.89 7.51
C ALA A 361 15.53 -7.50 8.82
N GLU A 362 15.80 -8.24 9.90
CA GLU A 362 15.24 -7.95 11.23
C GLU A 362 13.70 -7.87 11.29
N GLY A 363 13.02 -8.58 10.39
CA GLY A 363 11.56 -8.58 10.32
C GLY A 363 10.95 -7.34 9.65
N MET A 364 11.78 -6.47 9.05
CA MET A 364 11.35 -5.26 8.36
C MET A 364 12.01 -5.12 6.99
N GLU A 365 11.39 -4.31 6.13
CA GLU A 365 11.99 -3.91 4.86
C GLU A 365 12.92 -2.71 5.08
N LEU A 366 14.20 -2.88 4.73
CA LEU A 366 15.24 -1.86 4.80
C LEU A 366 15.57 -1.35 3.38
N GLN A 367 16.10 -0.13 3.30
CA GLN A 367 16.48 0.50 2.03
C GLN A 367 17.40 -0.40 1.18
N GLY A 368 18.41 -1.06 1.77
CA GLY A 368 19.38 -1.83 1.00
C GLY A 368 20.34 -0.96 0.16
N PRO A 369 21.41 -1.54 -0.41
CA PRO A 369 22.43 -0.77 -1.12
C PRO A 369 21.90 -0.13 -2.40
N LEU A 370 22.38 1.07 -2.73
CA LEU A 370 22.11 1.71 -4.02
C LEU A 370 22.72 0.88 -5.16
N ARG A 371 21.90 0.54 -6.16
CA ARG A 371 22.27 -0.14 -7.42
C ARG A 371 21.46 0.44 -8.58
N GLY A 372 21.40 -0.25 -9.72
CA GLY A 372 20.63 0.18 -10.88
C GLY A 372 21.21 1.44 -11.54
N ILE A 373 20.37 2.11 -12.32
CA ILE A 373 20.74 3.33 -13.05
C ILE A 373 21.35 4.39 -12.13
N LEU A 374 20.74 4.64 -10.96
CA LEU A 374 21.17 5.72 -10.06
C LEU A 374 22.58 5.49 -9.49
N LYS A 375 23.00 4.23 -9.30
CA LYS A 375 24.38 3.94 -8.88
C LYS A 375 25.38 4.28 -9.99
N GLU A 376 25.02 4.03 -11.24
CA GLU A 376 25.92 4.25 -12.39
C GLU A 376 26.13 5.73 -12.69
N LEU A 377 25.17 6.59 -12.30
CA LEU A 377 25.26 8.04 -12.45
C LEU A 377 26.12 8.73 -11.37
N ASP A 378 26.42 8.06 -10.25
CA ASP A 378 27.26 8.59 -9.14
C ASP A 378 26.88 10.02 -8.68
N LEU A 379 25.59 10.24 -8.40
CA LEU A 379 25.02 11.55 -8.05
C LEU A 379 25.32 11.95 -6.60
N LYS A 380 26.53 12.44 -6.32
CA LYS A 380 27.05 12.66 -4.96
C LYS A 380 26.24 13.64 -4.10
N ASP A 381 25.60 14.63 -4.71
CA ASP A 381 24.85 15.67 -3.99
C ASP A 381 23.37 15.30 -3.76
N TRP A 382 22.98 14.09 -4.17
CA TRP A 382 21.61 13.62 -4.08
C TRP A 382 21.50 12.44 -3.12
N ALA A 383 20.69 12.59 -2.08
CA ALA A 383 20.27 11.46 -1.27
C ALA A 383 19.23 10.64 -2.04
N VAL A 384 19.32 9.31 -2.02
CA VAL A 384 18.37 8.43 -2.71
C VAL A 384 17.56 7.64 -1.68
N TRP A 385 16.24 7.62 -1.83
CA TRP A 385 15.32 6.83 -1.02
C TRP A 385 14.35 6.03 -1.89
N LYS A 386 14.13 4.78 -1.52
CA LYS A 386 13.22 3.82 -2.18
C LYS A 386 11.96 3.68 -1.33
N LEU A 387 10.80 3.95 -1.93
CA LEU A 387 9.49 3.90 -1.28
C LEU A 387 8.81 2.55 -1.47
#